data_AF-A6WH69-F1
#
_entry.id   AF-A6WH69-F1
#
_cell.length_a   1.000
_cell.length_b   1.000
_cell.length_c   1.000
_cell.angle_alpha   90.00
_cell.angle_beta   90.00
_cell.angle_gamma   90.00
#
_symmetry.space_group_name_H-M   'P 1'
#
loop_
_entity.id
_entity.type
_entity.pdbx_description
1 polymer ?
#
loop_
_entity_poly.entity_id
_entity_poly.type
_entity_poly.pdbx_seq_one_letter_code
_entity_poly.pdbx_strand_id
1 'polypeptide(L)'
;MLPRDARSHRRPAGWTDLPVLGTAPNWSRPQQVPEVVREAGKDAVAEFWLLWSSPMASQWDPAADLAVTVRVVLLRTAIARGDEAGAKRMAELRALEDRLGLSALARERLRWHLPTAAPTEDDASVISLSSYLEN
;
A
#
# COMPACT_ATOMS: atom_id res chain seq x y z
N MET A 1 24.08 -28.47 19.48
CA MET A 1 24.47 -27.50 18.44
C MET A 1 23.19 -26.82 17.97
N LEU A 2 22.92 -25.57 18.38
CA LEU A 2 21.76 -24.81 17.92
C LEU A 2 22.22 -23.86 16.80
N PRO A 3 21.44 -23.67 15.71
CA PRO A 3 21.86 -22.81 14.62
C PRO A 3 21.97 -21.36 15.07
N ARG A 4 23.10 -20.77 14.70
CA ARG A 4 23.44 -19.36 14.81
C ARG A 4 22.81 -18.65 13.61
N ASP A 5 22.38 -17.41 13.82
CA ASP A 5 21.75 -16.47 12.86
C ASP A 5 20.22 -16.42 12.84
N ALA A 6 19.68 -15.77 13.86
CA ALA A 6 18.71 -14.71 13.63
C ALA A 6 19.27 -13.45 14.30
N ARG A 7 20.08 -12.68 13.55
CA ARG A 7 20.43 -11.31 13.96
C ARG A 7 19.13 -10.52 13.97
N SER A 8 18.46 -10.54 15.12
CA SER A 8 17.43 -9.59 15.48
C SER A 8 18.07 -8.21 15.41
N HIS A 9 17.91 -7.54 14.27
CA HIS A 9 18.21 -6.13 14.15
C HIS A 9 17.35 -5.44 15.20
N ARG A 10 17.96 -5.00 16.30
CA ARG A 10 17.29 -4.20 17.31
C ARG A 10 16.66 -3.02 16.60
N ARG A 11 15.33 -2.99 16.62
CA ARG A 11 14.52 -2.02 15.91
C ARG A 11 14.62 -0.64 16.59
N PRO A 12 14.48 0.46 15.84
CA PRO A 12 14.33 1.78 16.43
C PRO A 12 13.02 1.83 17.24
N ALA A 13 13.02 2.51 18.38
CA ALA A 13 11.82 2.67 19.20
C ALA A 13 10.71 3.39 18.41
N GLY A 14 9.46 2.94 18.57
CA GLY A 14 8.27 3.60 18.01
C GLY A 14 7.86 3.20 16.58
N TRP A 15 8.30 2.04 16.10
CA TRP A 15 7.84 1.43 14.84
C TRP A 15 6.76 0.37 15.08
N THR A 16 5.81 0.26 14.16
CA THR A 16 4.68 -0.71 14.21
C THR A 16 4.90 -1.79 13.16
N ASP A 17 4.93 -3.07 13.56
CA ASP A 17 4.98 -4.19 12.63
C ASP A 17 3.60 -4.44 12.01
N LEU A 18 3.54 -4.53 10.68
CA LEU A 18 2.32 -4.88 9.95
C LEU A 18 2.56 -6.11 9.08
N PRO A 19 1.54 -6.94 8.86
CA PRO A 19 1.65 -8.06 7.93
C PRO A 19 1.89 -7.56 6.49
N VAL A 20 2.67 -8.31 5.71
CA VAL A 20 2.97 -8.01 4.29
C VAL A 20 1.71 -7.99 3.43
N LEU A 21 0.74 -8.84 3.78
CA LEU A 21 -0.60 -8.87 3.21
C LEU A 21 -1.58 -8.22 4.18
N GLY A 22 -2.53 -7.45 3.64
CA GLY A 22 -3.62 -6.84 4.39
C GLY A 22 -4.61 -7.85 4.97
N THR A 23 -4.18 -8.79 5.80
CA THR A 23 -5.06 -9.62 6.64
C THR A 23 -5.58 -8.80 7.81
N ALA A 24 -6.34 -7.76 7.50
CA ALA A 24 -7.26 -7.20 8.47
C ALA A 24 -8.23 -8.30 8.90
N PRO A 25 -8.51 -8.44 10.21
CA PRO A 25 -9.62 -9.25 10.66
C PRO A 25 -10.89 -8.90 9.88
N ASN A 26 -11.76 -9.86 9.62
CA ASN A 26 -13.01 -9.65 8.88
C ASN A 26 -13.91 -8.54 9.46
N TRP A 27 -13.78 -8.25 10.76
CA TRP A 27 -14.49 -7.16 11.45
C TRP A 27 -13.85 -5.78 11.23
N SER A 28 -12.59 -5.73 10.78
CA SER A 28 -11.85 -4.53 10.44
C SER A 28 -11.87 -4.27 8.92
N ARG A 29 -12.88 -4.75 8.21
CA ARG A 29 -13.12 -4.42 6.80
C ARG A 29 -14.55 -3.93 6.63
N PRO A 30 -14.82 -3.02 5.68
CA PRO A 30 -16.19 -2.68 5.31
C PRO A 30 -16.96 -3.93 4.88
N GLN A 31 -18.14 -4.14 5.47
CA GLN A 31 -19.01 -5.25 5.09
C GLN A 31 -19.64 -5.04 3.70
N GLN A 32 -19.69 -3.80 3.24
CA GLN A 32 -20.31 -3.41 1.99
C GLN A 32 -19.47 -2.34 1.29
N VAL A 33 -19.50 -2.36 -0.04
CA VAL A 33 -18.92 -1.28 -0.85
C VAL A 33 -19.83 -0.06 -0.72
N PRO A 34 -19.30 1.13 -0.40
CA PRO A 34 -20.09 2.36 -0.34
C PRO A 34 -20.82 2.64 -1.64
N GLU A 35 -22.05 3.15 -1.56
CA GLU A 35 -22.92 3.38 -2.74
C GLU A 35 -22.20 4.14 -3.84
N VAL A 36 -21.56 5.26 -3.50
CA VAL A 36 -20.82 6.12 -4.43
C VAL A 36 -19.71 5.38 -5.19
N VAL A 37 -19.09 4.37 -4.57
CA VAL A 37 -18.08 3.53 -5.23
C VAL A 37 -18.76 2.54 -6.19
N ARG A 38 -19.92 2.01 -5.84
CA ARG A 38 -20.70 1.14 -6.75
C ARG A 38 -21.20 1.91 -7.96
N GLU A 39 -21.72 3.12 -7.75
CA GLU A 39 -22.20 4.02 -8.80
C GLU A 39 -21.07 4.43 -9.77
N ALA A 40 -19.84 4.56 -9.27
CA ALA A 40 -18.67 4.83 -10.10
C ALA A 40 -18.29 3.66 -11.04
N GLY A 41 -18.86 2.47 -10.84
CA GLY A 41 -18.76 1.32 -11.75
C GLY A 41 -17.84 0.19 -11.26
N LYS A 42 -17.77 -0.88 -12.07
CA LYS A 42 -17.08 -2.13 -11.69
C LYS A 42 -15.59 -1.95 -11.38
N ASP A 43 -14.90 -1.07 -12.09
CA ASP A 43 -13.48 -0.80 -11.85
C ASP A 43 -13.24 -0.15 -10.49
N ALA A 44 -14.13 0.75 -10.06
CA ALA A 44 -14.06 1.37 -8.74
C ALA A 44 -14.32 0.34 -7.63
N VAL A 45 -15.28 -0.57 -7.84
CA VAL A 45 -15.54 -1.69 -6.93
C VAL A 45 -14.32 -2.61 -6.82
N ALA A 46 -13.66 -2.94 -7.94
CA ALA A 46 -12.45 -3.75 -7.95
C ALA A 46 -11.29 -3.06 -7.22
N GLU A 47 -11.06 -1.78 -7.50
CA GLU A 47 -10.04 -0.96 -6.84
C GLU A 47 -10.28 -0.86 -5.34
N PHE A 48 -11.53 -0.67 -4.91
CA PHE A 48 -11.89 -0.66 -3.49
C PHE A 48 -11.52 -1.96 -2.79
N TRP A 49 -11.79 -3.11 -3.43
CA TRP A 49 -11.40 -4.40 -2.86
C TRP A 49 -9.89 -4.64 -2.90
N LEU A 50 -9.20 -4.12 -3.91
CA LEU A 50 -7.75 -4.22 -4.02
C LEU A 50 -7.03 -3.50 -2.88
N LEU A 51 -7.54 -2.37 -2.39
CA LEU A 51 -6.97 -1.66 -1.25
C LEU A 51 -6.91 -2.52 0.02
N TRP A 52 -7.84 -3.47 0.19
CA TRP A 52 -7.84 -4.38 1.35
C TRP A 52 -6.77 -5.48 1.27
N SER A 53 -6.11 -5.64 0.13
CA SER A 53 -4.91 -6.47 0.02
C SER A 53 -3.65 -5.75 0.52
N SER A 54 -3.73 -4.43 0.72
CA SER A 54 -2.60 -3.61 1.17
C SER A 54 -2.44 -3.63 2.70
N PRO A 55 -1.26 -3.28 3.23
CA PRO A 55 -1.02 -3.18 4.68
C PRO A 55 -1.91 -2.17 5.41
N MET A 56 -2.49 -1.20 4.70
CA MET A 56 -3.45 -0.24 5.26
C MET A 56 -4.60 -0.93 5.99
N ALA A 57 -5.05 -2.07 5.45
CA ALA A 57 -6.15 -2.84 6.01
C ALA A 57 -5.93 -3.17 7.50
N SER A 58 -4.70 -3.45 7.90
CA SER A 58 -4.36 -3.83 9.27
C SER A 58 -4.34 -2.66 10.27
N GLN A 59 -4.39 -1.42 9.79
CA GLN A 59 -4.42 -0.21 10.60
C GLN A 59 -5.69 0.62 10.38
N TRP A 60 -6.64 0.08 9.62
CA TRP A 60 -7.82 0.81 9.22
C TRP A 60 -8.71 1.16 10.41
N ASP A 61 -9.05 2.46 10.51
CA ASP A 61 -10.12 2.93 11.38
C ASP A 61 -11.35 3.29 10.53
N PRO A 62 -12.48 2.56 10.67
CA PRO A 62 -13.70 2.86 9.93
C PRO A 62 -14.18 4.30 10.08
N ALA A 63 -14.02 4.90 11.26
CA ALA A 63 -14.49 6.25 11.55
C ALA A 63 -13.64 7.32 10.86
N ALA A 64 -12.33 7.08 10.75
CA ALA A 64 -11.38 8.07 10.24
C ALA A 64 -11.06 7.89 8.74
N ASP A 65 -11.11 6.67 8.23
CA ASP A 65 -10.48 6.34 6.96
C ASP A 65 -11.47 5.94 5.85
N LEU A 66 -12.74 5.68 6.16
CA LEU A 66 -13.72 5.31 5.13
C LEU A 66 -13.84 6.37 4.03
N ALA A 67 -13.98 7.65 4.39
CA ALA A 67 -14.09 8.74 3.43
C ALA A 67 -12.81 8.92 2.59
N VAL A 68 -11.65 8.69 3.20
CA VAL A 68 -10.33 8.78 2.56
C VAL A 68 -10.19 7.66 1.53
N THR A 69 -10.50 6.42 1.92
CA THR A 69 -10.49 5.24 1.05
C THR A 69 -11.41 5.43 -0.15
N VAL A 70 -12.65 5.89 0.07
CA VAL A 70 -13.60 6.19 -1.01
C VAL A 70 -13.00 7.22 -1.98
N ARG A 71 -12.40 8.29 -1.47
CA ARG A 71 -11.84 9.35 -2.31
C ARG A 71 -10.64 8.86 -3.14
N VAL A 72 -9.77 8.04 -2.57
CA VAL A 72 -8.64 7.42 -3.30
C VAL A 72 -9.15 6.57 -4.46
N VAL A 73 -10.14 5.72 -4.21
CA VAL A 73 -10.75 4.86 -5.24
C VAL A 73 -11.29 5.70 -6.39
N LEU A 74 -12.12 6.71 -6.08
CA LEU A 74 -12.72 7.57 -7.11
C LEU A 74 -11.67 8.32 -7.93
N LEU A 75 -10.61 8.83 -7.29
CA LEU A 75 -9.53 9.53 -8.00
C LEU A 75 -8.74 8.58 -8.90
N ARG A 76 -8.34 7.40 -8.40
CA ARG A 76 -7.62 6.40 -9.19
C ARG A 76 -8.44 5.93 -10.39
N THR A 77 -9.72 5.64 -10.20
CA THR A 77 -10.62 5.22 -11.28
C THR A 77 -10.78 6.32 -12.33
N ALA A 78 -10.98 7.59 -11.93
CA ALA A 78 -11.07 8.70 -12.87
C ALA A 78 -9.78 8.87 -13.69
N ILE A 79 -8.62 8.84 -13.02
CA ILE A 79 -7.31 8.94 -13.68
C ILE A 79 -7.10 7.79 -14.66
N ALA A 80 -7.44 6.55 -14.27
CA ALA A 80 -7.28 5.38 -15.12
C ALA A 80 -8.18 5.43 -16.38
N ARG A 81 -9.32 6.12 -16.32
CA ARG A 81 -10.21 6.35 -17.47
C ARG A 81 -9.71 7.43 -18.43
N GLY A 82 -8.61 8.10 -18.09
CA GLY A 82 -8.10 9.21 -18.88
C GLY A 82 -8.83 10.53 -18.60
N ASP A 83 -9.63 10.62 -17.52
CA ASP A 83 -10.13 11.91 -17.06
C ASP A 83 -8.92 12.79 -16.74
N GLU A 84 -8.97 14.06 -17.14
CA GLU A 84 -7.83 14.97 -17.03
C GLU A 84 -7.29 15.00 -15.59
N ALA A 85 -6.16 14.31 -15.39
CA ALA A 85 -5.47 14.17 -14.12
C ALA A 85 -4.62 15.41 -13.88
N GLY A 86 -5.27 16.58 -13.80
CA GLY A 86 -4.58 17.84 -13.55
C GLY A 86 -3.71 17.75 -12.28
N ALA A 87 -2.60 18.51 -12.25
CA ALA A 87 -1.59 18.44 -11.19
C ALA A 87 -2.17 18.48 -9.76
N LYS A 88 -3.27 19.23 -9.56
CA LYS A 88 -4.02 19.31 -8.30
C LYS A 88 -4.59 17.95 -7.86
N ARG A 89 -5.22 17.19 -8.76
CA ARG A 89 -5.80 15.86 -8.46
C ARG A 89 -4.69 14.84 -8.14
N MET A 90 -3.57 14.92 -8.85
CA MET A 90 -2.41 14.08 -8.57
C MET A 90 -1.76 14.40 -7.22
N ALA A 91 -1.71 15.67 -6.83
CA ALA A 91 -1.22 16.07 -5.51
C ALA A 91 -2.16 15.60 -4.39
N GLU A 92 -3.48 15.75 -4.59
CA GLU A 92 -4.50 15.23 -3.68
C GLU A 92 -4.38 13.72 -3.51
N LEU A 93 -4.30 12.96 -4.61
CA LEU A 93 -4.16 11.51 -4.57
C LEU A 93 -2.94 11.08 -3.74
N ARG A 94 -1.77 11.68 -4.00
CA ARG A 94 -0.54 11.38 -3.23
C ARG A 94 -0.71 11.66 -1.73
N ALA A 95 -1.36 12.76 -1.36
CA ALA A 95 -1.59 13.09 0.05
C ALA A 95 -2.50 12.06 0.74
N LEU A 96 -3.53 11.58 0.04
CA LEU A 96 -4.44 10.55 0.56
C LEU A 96 -3.75 9.18 0.64
N GLU A 97 -2.95 8.82 -0.36
CA GLU A 97 -2.13 7.61 -0.36
C GLU A 97 -1.09 7.61 0.76
N ASP A 98 -0.49 8.78 1.04
CA ASP A 98 0.46 8.98 2.13
C ASP A 98 -0.20 8.78 3.49
N ARG A 99 -1.42 9.32 3.68
CA ARG A 99 -2.20 9.11 4.91
C ARG A 99 -2.50 7.64 5.14
N LEU A 100 -2.81 6.90 4.09
CA LEU A 100 -3.21 5.48 4.16
C LEU A 100 -2.02 4.51 4.13
N GLY A 101 -0.78 4.97 4.00
CA GLY A 101 0.37 4.07 3.93
C GLY A 101 0.41 3.20 2.65
N LEU A 102 -0.17 3.69 1.55
CA LEU A 102 -0.28 2.91 0.31
C LEU A 102 1.04 2.86 -0.47
N SER A 103 1.92 3.87 -0.32
CA SER A 103 3.27 3.89 -0.92
C SER A 103 4.35 3.42 0.07
N ALA A 104 5.51 2.99 -0.42
CA ALA A 104 6.63 2.61 0.46
C ALA A 104 7.11 3.79 1.33
N LEU A 105 7.20 4.98 0.74
CA LEU A 105 7.55 6.21 1.45
C LEU A 105 6.51 6.59 2.53
N ALA A 106 5.23 6.41 2.23
CA ALA A 106 4.15 6.63 3.20
C ALA A 106 4.29 5.72 4.42
N ARG A 107 4.58 4.44 4.18
CA ARG A 107 4.79 3.46 5.26
C ARG A 107 5.98 3.81 6.13
N GLU A 108 7.08 4.25 5.52
CA GLU A 108 8.24 4.74 6.26
C GLU A 108 7.89 5.94 7.16
N ARG A 109 7.14 6.92 6.63
CA ARG A 109 6.68 8.09 7.40
C ARG A 109 5.76 7.72 8.56
N LEU A 110 4.89 6.74 8.35
CA LEU A 110 4.01 6.18 9.38
C LEU A 110 4.75 5.24 10.35
N ARG A 111 6.06 5.02 10.14
CA ARG A 111 6.89 4.07 10.90
C ARG A 111 6.31 2.66 10.89
N TRP A 112 5.74 2.27 9.75
CA TRP A 112 5.26 0.92 9.50
C TRP A 112 6.41 0.06 9.04
N HIS A 113 6.64 -1.02 9.76
CA HIS A 113 7.59 -2.05 9.40
C HIS A 113 6.84 -3.21 8.76
N LEU A 114 7.08 -3.43 7.47
CA LEU A 114 6.64 -4.65 6.79
C LEU A 114 7.80 -5.64 6.79
N PRO A 115 7.57 -6.92 7.11
CA PRO A 115 8.56 -7.95 6.88
C PRO A 115 9.01 -7.89 5.42
N THR A 116 10.29 -7.68 5.16
CA THR A 116 10.84 -7.94 3.83
C THR A 116 10.61 -9.42 3.57
N ALA A 117 9.79 -9.75 2.57
CA ALA A 117 9.75 -11.12 2.06
C ALA A 117 11.21 -11.50 1.80
N ALA A 118 11.65 -12.64 2.33
CA ALA A 118 13.04 -13.06 2.16
C ALA A 118 13.41 -12.93 0.68
N PRO A 119 14.53 -12.28 0.33
CA PRO A 119 14.94 -12.18 -1.06
C PRO A 119 15.01 -13.61 -1.60
N THR A 120 14.19 -13.91 -2.60
CA THR A 120 14.39 -15.13 -3.39
C THR A 120 15.75 -15.00 -4.07
N GLU A 121 16.52 -16.09 -4.16
CA GLU A 121 17.87 -16.11 -4.74
C GLU A 121 17.99 -15.40 -6.11
N ASP A 122 16.87 -15.25 -6.84
CA ASP A 122 16.79 -14.54 -8.13
C ASP A 122 16.93 -13.01 -8.05
N ASP A 123 16.56 -12.36 -6.94
CA ASP A 123 16.62 -10.88 -6.81
C ASP A 123 18.05 -10.34 -6.65
N ALA A 124 19.04 -11.23 -6.42
CA ALA A 124 20.45 -10.86 -6.37
C ALA A 124 21.06 -10.62 -7.76
N SER A 125 20.32 -10.89 -8.83
CA SER A 125 20.76 -10.62 -10.21
C SER A 125 20.50 -9.17 -10.62
N VAL A 126 20.93 -8.21 -9.80
CA VAL A 126 21.03 -6.82 -10.25
C VAL A 126 22.12 -6.78 -11.32
N ILE A 127 21.68 -6.67 -12.58
CA ILE A 127 22.51 -6.47 -13.76
C ILE A 127 23.46 -5.31 -13.46
N SER A 128 24.75 -5.62 -13.33
CA SER A 128 25.78 -4.60 -13.18
C SER A 128 25.73 -3.67 -14.39
N LEU A 129 25.53 -2.37 -14.16
CA LEU A 129 25.55 -1.32 -15.20
C LEU A 129 26.87 -1.28 -15.98
N SER A 130 27.94 -1.94 -15.48
CA SER A 130 29.18 -2.16 -16.21
C SER A 130 28.99 -2.88 -17.55
N SER A 131 27.91 -3.66 -17.71
CA SER A 131 27.65 -4.45 -18.93
C SER A 131 27.07 -3.65 -20.10
N TYR A 132 26.67 -2.38 -19.91
CA TYR A 132 26.10 -1.53 -20.97
C TYR A 132 27.10 -0.55 -21.60
N LEU A 133 28.34 -0.47 -21.11
CA LEU A 133 29.35 0.48 -21.60
C LEU A 133 30.37 -0.12 -22.58
N GLU A 134 30.18 -1.36 -23.03
CA GLU A 134 31.08 -2.03 -23.99
C GLU A 134 30.41 -2.33 -25.35
N ASN A 135 29.61 -1.41 -25.89
CA ASN A 135 29.18 -1.47 -27.29
C ASN A 135 29.26 -0.10 -27.97
#